data_AF-A0A0Q9U9R9-F1
#
_entry.id   AF-A0A0Q9U9R9-F1
#
_cell.length_a   1.000
_cell.length_b   1.000
_cell.length_c   1.000
_cell.angle_alpha   90.00
_cell.angle_beta   90.00
_cell.angle_gamma   90.00
#
_symmetry.space_group_name_H-M   'P 1'
#
loop_
_entity.id
_entity.type
_entity.pdbx_description
1 polymer ?
#
loop_
_entity_poly.entity_id
_entity_poly.type
_entity_poly.pdbx_seq_one_letter_code
_entity_poly.pdbx_strand_id
1 'polypeptide(L)'
;MADASSPTADASSPTGRYGPLVCVTRFDSAPAELEWQLPLNGELYRLMPGSDRPDYSLLVLERPLHFYPRDGFDLRRVEPDQQVQDRKGRTMVRVHALLLCARFVGQQLHPGMADLAVNLAYVIDNSLARDAEVDFAKIQFAAIGFLSEGHAPRATAEPASEAPSTPVTDPVTDPVTDPVDEPVTESVTELATEPTPPTPPVTSGAAAGGRHTPPTRLDGLLDELATTLRRGVEAQRGAPVQRMTAALTMDADHRLTGLSGNADGQAPVPSPETFGRIADVLARLADLEGADRVAAVTLRVDGDLVAHEVTATHDGGQSPATSR
;
A
#
# COMPACT_ATOMS: atom_id res chain seq x y z
N MET A 1 11.16 -50.66 -20.50
CA MET A 1 11.43 -50.02 -19.19
C MET A 1 11.56 -48.55 -19.46
N ALA A 2 10.49 -47.80 -19.25
CA ALA A 2 10.45 -46.36 -19.47
C ALA A 2 11.04 -45.67 -18.24
N ASP A 3 11.95 -44.75 -18.53
CA ASP A 3 12.64 -43.86 -17.61
C ASP A 3 11.61 -42.92 -16.95
N ALA A 4 11.49 -43.03 -15.62
CA ALA A 4 10.68 -42.13 -14.81
C ALA A 4 11.58 -41.02 -14.29
N SER A 5 11.82 -40.02 -15.13
CA SER A 5 12.39 -38.74 -14.69
C SER A 5 11.33 -37.96 -13.93
N SER A 6 11.39 -38.03 -12.60
CA SER A 6 10.62 -37.18 -11.67
C SER A 6 11.00 -35.71 -11.86
N PRO A 7 10.05 -34.77 -11.90
CA PRO A 7 10.37 -33.36 -11.96
C PRO A 7 10.43 -32.72 -10.56
N THR A 8 11.43 -31.83 -10.44
CA THR A 8 11.50 -30.63 -9.58
C THR A 8 11.92 -30.80 -8.12
N ALA A 9 13.08 -30.19 -7.85
CA ALA A 9 13.69 -29.99 -6.55
C ALA A 9 12.75 -29.30 -5.55
N ASP A 10 12.75 -29.80 -4.31
CA ASP A 10 12.33 -29.05 -3.13
C ASP A 10 13.18 -27.77 -3.06
N ALA A 11 12.62 -26.65 -3.52
CA ALA A 11 13.18 -25.33 -3.29
C ALA A 11 12.96 -25.00 -1.81
N SER A 12 13.91 -25.41 -0.96
CA SER A 12 13.93 -24.98 0.44
C SER A 12 14.07 -23.47 0.46
N SER A 13 13.08 -22.77 1.04
CA SER A 13 13.12 -21.33 1.25
C SER A 13 14.43 -20.90 1.91
N PRO A 14 15.05 -19.79 1.47
CA PRO A 14 16.25 -19.27 2.12
C PRO A 14 15.92 -18.85 3.56
N THR A 15 16.54 -19.51 4.54
CA THR A 15 16.37 -19.23 5.97
C THR A 15 17.65 -18.64 6.58
N GLY A 16 17.51 -17.55 7.33
CA GLY A 16 18.56 -16.93 8.11
C GLY A 16 18.68 -17.50 9.52
N ARG A 17 19.27 -16.72 10.43
CA ARG A 17 19.47 -17.09 11.84
C ARG A 17 18.16 -17.27 12.60
N TYR A 18 17.13 -16.52 12.23
CA TYR A 18 15.88 -16.36 12.96
C TYR A 18 14.69 -16.97 12.23
N GLY A 19 14.71 -16.98 10.90
CA GLY A 19 13.66 -17.57 10.07
C GLY A 19 13.83 -17.22 8.59
N PRO A 20 12.76 -17.30 7.78
CA PRO A 20 12.82 -17.02 6.34
C PRO A 20 13.38 -15.63 6.04
N LEU A 21 14.30 -15.58 5.09
CA LEU A 21 14.85 -14.34 4.56
C LEU A 21 13.79 -13.66 3.69
N VAL A 22 13.62 -12.36 3.89
CA VAL A 22 12.68 -11.56 3.09
C VAL A 22 13.27 -10.20 2.77
N CYS A 23 12.77 -9.61 1.70
CA CYS A 23 13.19 -8.32 1.21
C CYS A 23 11.99 -7.45 0.87
N VAL A 24 12.00 -6.20 1.35
CA VAL A 24 11.12 -5.16 0.83
C VAL A 24 11.86 -4.46 -0.31
N THR A 25 11.35 -4.63 -1.53
CA THR A 25 11.99 -4.11 -2.75
C THR A 25 11.45 -2.75 -3.15
N ARG A 26 10.19 -2.46 -2.83
CA ARG A 26 9.52 -1.21 -3.19
C ARG A 26 8.39 -0.87 -2.23
N PHE A 27 8.03 0.41 -2.21
CA PHE A 27 6.88 0.93 -1.48
C PHE A 27 5.77 1.37 -2.44
N ASP A 28 4.53 1.23 -1.98
CA ASP A 28 3.35 1.88 -2.58
C ASP A 28 3.14 3.26 -1.96
N SER A 29 3.31 3.35 -0.65
CA SER A 29 3.17 4.59 0.11
C SER A 29 4.15 4.58 1.27
N ALA A 30 5.16 5.44 1.23
CA ALA A 30 6.16 5.60 2.28
C ALA A 30 6.62 7.06 2.41
N PRO A 31 7.15 7.47 3.57
CA PRO A 31 7.97 8.66 3.68
C PRO A 31 9.21 8.55 2.78
N ALA A 32 9.64 9.66 2.17
CA ALA A 32 10.78 9.70 1.25
C ALA A 32 12.07 9.16 1.89
N GLU A 33 12.25 9.38 3.20
CA GLU A 33 13.41 8.89 3.94
C GLU A 33 13.47 7.36 4.01
N LEU A 34 12.32 6.69 3.99
CA LEU A 34 12.24 5.24 4.01
C LEU A 34 12.52 4.66 2.61
N GLU A 35 12.07 5.32 1.54
CA GLU A 35 12.33 4.91 0.16
C GLU A 35 13.83 4.88 -0.16
N TRP A 36 14.60 5.85 0.33
CA TRP A 36 16.07 5.90 0.12
C TRP A 36 16.84 4.78 0.82
N GLN A 37 16.18 4.04 1.72
CA GLN A 37 16.79 2.95 2.48
C GLN A 37 16.55 1.59 1.84
N LEU A 38 15.75 1.51 0.77
CA LEU A 38 15.57 0.29 -0.02
C LEU A 38 16.89 -0.21 -0.63
N PRO A 39 17.00 -1.53 -0.89
CA PRO A 39 16.10 -2.58 -0.44
C PRO A 39 16.22 -2.84 1.07
N LEU A 40 15.12 -3.23 1.72
CA LEU A 40 15.14 -3.62 3.14
C LEU A 40 15.27 -5.13 3.26
N ASN A 41 16.47 -5.60 3.60
CA ASN A 41 16.71 -7.02 3.86
C ASN A 41 16.52 -7.33 5.35
N GLY A 42 15.88 -8.46 5.63
CA GLY A 42 15.71 -8.95 6.99
C GLY A 42 15.30 -10.41 7.05
N GLU A 43 15.00 -10.84 8.26
CA GLU A 43 14.57 -12.19 8.59
C GLU A 43 13.25 -12.16 9.36
N LEU A 44 12.28 -12.99 8.98
CA LEU A 44 11.06 -13.18 9.75
C LEU A 44 11.41 -13.94 11.03
N TYR A 45 11.16 -13.34 12.19
CA TYR A 45 11.53 -13.90 13.48
C TYR A 45 10.38 -14.61 14.18
N ARG A 46 9.19 -14.02 14.19
CA ARG A 46 8.05 -14.53 14.97
C ARG A 46 6.72 -14.02 14.45
N LEU A 47 5.72 -14.89 14.46
CA LEU A 47 4.32 -14.52 14.29
C LEU A 47 3.71 -14.16 15.65
N MET A 48 3.00 -13.03 15.70
CA MET A 48 2.41 -12.46 16.90
C MET A 48 0.95 -12.08 16.62
N PRO A 49 -0.01 -12.51 17.46
CA PRO A 49 -1.36 -12.02 17.36
C PRO A 49 -1.46 -10.58 17.84
N GLY A 50 -2.16 -9.74 17.10
CA GLY A 50 -2.62 -8.42 17.52
C GLY A 50 -4.09 -8.45 17.89
N SER A 51 -4.58 -7.39 18.54
CA SER A 51 -5.99 -7.27 18.95
C SER A 51 -6.96 -7.16 17.77
N ASP A 52 -6.49 -6.76 16.60
CA ASP A 52 -7.26 -6.63 15.36
C ASP A 52 -7.06 -7.81 14.40
N ARG A 53 -5.89 -8.45 14.40
CA ARG A 53 -5.56 -9.57 13.52
C ARG A 53 -4.53 -10.53 14.13
N PRO A 54 -4.65 -11.85 13.92
CA PRO A 54 -3.76 -12.83 14.54
C PRO A 54 -2.40 -13.05 13.84
N ASP A 55 -2.11 -12.46 12.68
CA ASP A 55 -1.03 -12.89 11.77
C ASP A 55 0.12 -11.87 11.58
N TYR A 56 0.35 -10.98 12.53
CA TYR A 56 1.49 -10.06 12.43
C TYR A 56 2.80 -10.84 12.49
N SER A 57 3.79 -10.42 11.72
CA SER A 57 5.12 -11.00 11.76
C SER A 57 6.16 -9.93 12.09
N LEU A 58 7.08 -10.24 12.99
CA LEU A 58 8.26 -9.43 13.25
C LEU A 58 9.32 -9.74 12.20
N LEU A 59 9.77 -8.69 11.53
CA LEU A 59 10.89 -8.69 10.59
C LEU A 59 12.09 -8.05 11.28
N VAL A 60 13.10 -8.86 11.60
CA VAL A 60 14.38 -8.36 12.11
C VAL A 60 15.21 -7.91 10.93
N LEU A 61 15.62 -6.63 10.92
CA LEU A 61 16.37 -6.06 9.83
C LEU A 61 17.84 -6.47 9.94
N GLU A 62 18.46 -6.77 8.80
CA GLU A 62 19.90 -7.04 8.75
C GLU A 62 20.70 -5.79 9.17
N ARG A 63 20.21 -4.61 8.80
CA ARG A 63 20.79 -3.32 9.16
C ARG A 63 19.74 -2.40 9.77
N PRO A 64 20.07 -1.64 10.83
CA PRO A 64 19.12 -0.72 11.43
C PRO A 64 18.69 0.36 10.43
N LEU A 65 17.39 0.68 10.43
CA LEU A 65 16.82 1.77 9.65
C LEU A 65 16.84 3.07 10.42
N HIS A 66 16.95 4.15 9.68
CA HIS A 66 16.87 5.52 10.17
C HIS A 66 15.44 6.01 10.05
N PHE A 67 14.77 6.16 11.17
CA PHE A 67 13.47 6.81 11.27
C PHE A 67 13.67 8.24 11.76
N TYR A 68 13.16 9.21 11.01
CA TYR A 68 13.11 10.62 11.41
C TYR A 68 11.68 10.95 11.86
N PRO A 69 11.44 11.07 13.17
CA PRO A 69 10.11 11.38 13.67
C PRO A 69 9.67 12.78 13.22
N ARG A 70 8.39 12.91 12.87
CA ARG A 70 7.78 14.21 12.55
C ARG A 70 7.61 15.05 13.81
N ASP A 71 7.47 16.35 13.64
CA ASP A 71 7.15 17.27 14.73
C ASP A 71 5.88 16.82 15.46
N GLY A 72 5.94 16.74 16.79
CA GLY A 72 4.85 16.25 17.64
C GLY A 72 4.86 14.74 17.93
N PHE A 73 5.80 13.97 17.38
CA PHE A 73 5.98 12.57 17.75
C PHE A 73 6.50 12.44 19.19
N ASP A 74 5.87 11.59 20.00
CA ASP A 74 6.28 11.37 21.39
C ASP A 74 7.51 10.44 21.48
N LEU A 75 8.68 11.06 21.54
CA LEU A 75 9.96 10.36 21.72
C LEU A 75 10.05 9.56 23.02
N ARG A 76 9.20 9.80 24.03
CA ARG A 76 9.20 9.02 25.28
C ARG A 76 8.75 7.58 25.09
N ARG A 77 8.05 7.30 23.98
CA ARG A 77 7.66 5.94 23.59
C ARG A 77 8.83 5.15 22.99
N VAL A 78 9.89 5.83 22.58
CA VAL A 78 11.05 5.21 21.94
C VAL A 78 12.04 4.77 23.00
N GLU A 79 12.54 3.55 22.89
CA GLU A 79 13.59 3.06 23.77
C GLU A 79 14.82 4.00 23.72
N PRO A 80 15.39 4.42 24.86
CA PRO A 80 16.46 5.43 24.90
C PRO A 80 17.67 5.06 24.02
N ASP A 81 18.02 3.78 23.96
CA ASP A 81 19.15 3.27 23.19
C ASP A 81 18.91 3.34 21.67
N GLN A 82 17.66 3.42 21.22
CA GLN A 82 17.31 3.63 19.82
C GLN A 82 17.38 5.10 19.42
N GLN A 83 17.32 6.02 20.38
CA GLN A 83 17.37 7.46 20.11
C GLN A 83 18.82 7.90 19.91
N VAL A 84 19.11 8.36 18.70
CA VAL A 84 20.43 8.86 18.31
C VAL A 84 20.30 10.24 17.67
N GLN A 85 21.40 10.97 17.62
CA GLN A 85 21.47 12.22 16.85
C GLN A 85 22.23 11.97 15.55
N ASP A 86 21.74 12.54 14.45
CA ASP A 86 22.47 12.58 13.20
C ASP A 86 23.66 13.56 13.29
N ARG A 87 24.50 13.59 12.24
CA ARG A 87 25.66 14.51 12.17
C ARG A 87 25.28 15.99 12.25
N LYS A 88 24.02 16.34 11.95
CA LYS A 88 23.47 17.69 12.00
C LYS A 88 22.76 17.98 13.33
N GLY A 89 22.83 17.07 14.30
CA GLY A 89 22.18 17.21 15.61
C GLY A 89 20.68 16.94 15.60
N ARG A 90 20.11 16.42 14.51
CA ARG A 90 18.68 16.08 14.45
C ARG A 90 18.44 14.74 15.12
N THR A 91 17.39 14.66 15.93
CA THR A 91 16.97 13.41 16.56
C THR A 91 16.51 12.40 15.50
N MET A 92 17.00 11.18 15.63
CA MET A 92 16.76 10.06 14.74
C MET A 92 16.59 8.81 15.59
N VAL A 93 15.72 7.89 15.15
CA VAL A 93 15.51 6.62 15.81
C VAL A 93 16.11 5.51 14.95
N ARG A 94 16.98 4.69 15.55
CA ARG A 94 17.49 3.47 14.93
C ARG A 94 16.50 2.34 15.15
N VAL A 95 15.87 1.90 14.07
CA VAL A 95 14.86 0.84 14.08
C VAL A 95 15.53 -0.47 13.67
N HIS A 96 15.52 -1.46 14.55
CA HIS A 96 16.15 -2.76 14.32
C HIS A 96 15.16 -3.82 13.79
N ALA A 97 13.86 -3.58 13.97
CA ALA A 97 12.82 -4.49 13.51
C ALA A 97 11.61 -3.72 12.97
N LEU A 98 10.92 -4.34 12.03
CA LEU A 98 9.62 -3.91 11.54
C LEU A 98 8.55 -4.92 11.95
N LEU A 99 7.36 -4.44 12.23
CA LEU A 99 6.16 -5.28 12.29
C LEU A 99 5.50 -5.23 10.92
N LEU A 100 5.10 -6.39 10.39
CA LEU A 100 4.40 -6.48 9.12
C LEU A 100 3.20 -7.42 9.16
N CYS A 101 2.24 -7.18 8.29
CA CYS A 101 1.12 -8.09 8.02
C CYS A 101 0.72 -7.97 6.55
N ALA A 102 0.10 -9.02 6.00
CA ALA A 102 -0.42 -8.97 4.64
C ALA A 102 -1.52 -7.89 4.55
N ARG A 103 -1.47 -7.07 3.50
CA ARG A 103 -2.40 -5.95 3.34
C ARG A 103 -3.84 -6.45 3.15
N PHE A 104 -4.02 -7.51 2.38
CA PHE A 104 -5.33 -8.05 2.04
C PHE A 104 -5.70 -9.24 2.94
N VAL A 105 -6.97 -9.30 3.34
CA VAL A 105 -7.51 -10.41 4.13
C VAL A 105 -7.40 -11.70 3.33
N GLY A 106 -7.00 -12.79 3.99
CA GLY A 106 -6.81 -14.10 3.36
C GLY A 106 -5.45 -14.29 2.69
N GLN A 107 -4.66 -13.22 2.52
CA GLN A 107 -3.26 -13.36 2.16
C GLN A 107 -2.42 -13.58 3.42
N GLN A 108 -1.44 -14.48 3.33
CA GLN A 108 -0.51 -14.77 4.40
C GLN A 108 0.91 -14.84 3.83
N LEU A 109 1.89 -14.65 4.70
CA LEU A 109 3.27 -14.91 4.35
C LEU A 109 3.43 -16.41 4.07
N HIS A 110 4.00 -16.73 2.92
CA HIS A 110 4.21 -18.11 2.50
C HIS A 110 5.55 -18.24 1.74
N PRO A 111 6.15 -19.43 1.75
CA PRO A 111 7.32 -19.76 0.94
C PRO A 111 7.16 -19.38 -0.54
N GLY A 112 8.22 -18.87 -1.16
CA GLY A 112 8.23 -18.50 -2.58
C GLY A 112 7.42 -17.24 -2.92
N MET A 113 6.95 -16.48 -1.92
CA MET A 113 6.20 -15.24 -2.18
C MET A 113 7.06 -14.21 -2.92
N ALA A 114 6.46 -13.53 -3.88
CA ALA A 114 7.06 -12.41 -4.59
C ALA A 114 6.05 -11.26 -4.64
N ASP A 115 6.52 -10.04 -4.38
CA ASP A 115 5.70 -8.82 -4.37
C ASP A 115 4.40 -8.94 -3.54
N LEU A 116 4.45 -9.57 -2.37
CA LEU A 116 3.31 -9.62 -1.46
C LEU A 116 3.08 -8.23 -0.85
N ALA A 117 1.90 -7.66 -1.06
CA ALA A 117 1.54 -6.37 -0.47
C ALA A 117 1.42 -6.48 1.05
N VAL A 118 2.19 -5.69 1.79
CA VAL A 118 2.25 -5.68 3.25
C VAL A 118 2.11 -4.28 3.83
N ASN A 119 1.49 -4.19 5.00
CA ASN A 119 1.60 -3.01 5.85
C ASN A 119 2.85 -3.15 6.71
N LEU A 120 3.60 -2.06 6.87
CA LEU A 120 4.86 -2.02 7.61
C LEU A 120 4.78 -0.96 8.71
N ALA A 121 5.22 -1.33 9.91
CA ALA A 121 5.35 -0.44 11.05
C ALA A 121 6.74 -0.54 11.68
N TYR A 122 7.31 0.60 12.08
CA TYR A 122 8.53 0.64 12.86
C TYR A 122 8.29 0.10 14.26
N VAL A 123 9.16 -0.79 14.74
CA VAL A 123 9.22 -1.15 16.15
C VAL A 123 10.05 -0.08 16.88
N ILE A 124 9.38 0.71 17.70
CA ILE A 124 9.99 1.84 18.43
C ILE A 124 10.36 1.48 19.88
N ASP A 125 9.89 0.32 20.36
CA ASP A 125 10.29 -0.27 21.64
C ASP A 125 10.57 -1.78 21.40
N ASN A 126 11.83 -2.19 21.59
CA ASN A 126 12.26 -3.56 21.30
C ASN A 126 11.73 -4.58 22.31
N SER A 127 11.13 -4.16 23.42
CA SER A 127 10.48 -5.08 24.36
C SER A 127 9.32 -5.85 23.70
N LEU A 128 8.73 -5.30 22.64
CA LEU A 128 7.67 -5.94 21.85
C LEU A 128 8.01 -7.38 21.42
N ALA A 129 9.29 -7.66 21.11
CA ALA A 129 9.71 -8.99 20.69
C ALA A 129 9.45 -10.09 21.75
N ARG A 130 9.33 -9.70 23.02
CA ARG A 130 9.08 -10.59 24.17
C ARG A 130 7.61 -10.66 24.55
N ASP A 131 6.77 -9.79 24.01
CA ASP A 131 5.35 -9.77 24.34
C ASP A 131 4.62 -10.99 23.77
N ALA A 132 3.48 -11.33 24.36
CA ALA A 132 2.62 -12.40 23.86
C ALA A 132 1.82 -11.95 22.63
N GLU A 133 1.40 -10.68 22.63
CA GLU A 133 0.57 -10.04 21.62
C GLU A 133 1.21 -8.73 21.15
N VAL A 134 0.77 -8.23 20.00
CA VAL A 134 1.21 -6.94 19.47
C VAL A 134 0.64 -5.81 20.32
N ASP A 135 1.53 -5.06 20.97
CA ASP A 135 1.19 -3.78 21.59
C ASP A 135 1.38 -2.64 20.56
N PHE A 136 0.27 -2.08 20.10
CA PHE A 136 0.25 -0.98 19.14
C PHE A 136 0.90 0.31 19.68
N ALA A 137 1.05 0.45 21.01
CA ALA A 137 1.76 1.57 21.60
C ALA A 137 3.29 1.49 21.38
N LYS A 138 3.82 0.30 21.07
CA LYS A 138 5.25 0.04 20.83
C LYS A 138 5.64 0.09 19.36
N ILE A 139 4.71 0.44 18.49
CA ILE A 139 4.95 0.57 17.06
C ILE A 139 4.49 1.92 16.52
N GLN A 140 4.99 2.25 15.34
CA GLN A 140 4.56 3.40 14.56
C GLN A 140 4.38 2.97 13.10
N PHE A 141 3.19 3.16 12.53
CA PHE A 141 2.96 2.89 11.11
C PHE A 141 3.99 3.61 10.26
N ALA A 142 4.60 2.88 9.33
CA ALA A 142 5.70 3.33 8.50
C ALA A 142 5.29 3.48 7.05
N ALA A 143 4.77 2.41 6.43
CA ALA A 143 4.53 2.37 5.00
C ALA A 143 3.64 1.21 4.55
N ILE A 144 3.25 1.24 3.29
CA ILE A 144 2.72 0.11 2.52
C ILE A 144 3.78 -0.27 1.50
N GLY A 145 4.16 -1.54 1.45
CA GLY A 145 5.20 -2.00 0.55
C GLY A 145 4.97 -3.41 0.04
N PHE A 146 5.95 -3.91 -0.71
CA PHE A 146 5.90 -5.21 -1.34
C PHE A 146 7.07 -6.06 -0.84
N LEU A 147 6.73 -7.25 -0.32
CA LEU A 147 7.64 -8.18 0.32
C LEU A 147 7.86 -9.39 -0.59
N SER A 148 9.11 -9.76 -0.80
CA SER A 148 9.48 -10.97 -1.53
C SER A 148 10.36 -11.86 -0.65
N GLU A 149 10.35 -13.16 -0.91
CA GLU A 149 11.26 -14.12 -0.30
C GLU A 149 12.71 -13.88 -0.78
N GLY A 150 13.66 -14.12 0.12
CA GLY A 150 15.09 -13.94 -0.10
C GLY A 150 15.57 -12.52 0.20
N HIS A 151 16.86 -12.29 -0.05
CA HIS A 151 17.46 -10.96 0.02
C HIS A 151 17.67 -10.43 -1.38
N ALA A 152 17.36 -9.15 -1.60
CA ALA A 152 17.80 -8.48 -2.81
C ALA A 152 19.24 -7.97 -2.59
N PRO A 153 20.15 -8.16 -3.56
CA PRO A 153 21.41 -7.45 -3.53
C PRO A 153 21.09 -5.97 -3.58
N ARG A 154 21.52 -5.23 -2.55
CA ARG A 154 21.53 -3.77 -2.64
C ARG A 154 22.44 -3.43 -3.81
N ALA A 155 22.00 -2.51 -4.68
CA ALA A 155 22.91 -1.79 -5.54
C ALA A 155 23.87 -1.03 -4.62
N THR A 156 24.95 -1.70 -4.24
CA THR A 156 26.11 -1.05 -3.66
C THR A 156 26.51 -0.05 -4.72
N ALA A 157 26.46 1.24 -4.41
CA ALA A 157 27.33 2.17 -5.10
C ALA A 157 28.74 1.67 -4.81
N GLU A 158 29.25 0.83 -5.70
CA GLU A 158 30.66 0.47 -5.72
C GLU A 158 31.42 1.79 -5.79
N PRO A 159 32.35 2.07 -4.85
CA PRO A 159 33.40 3.02 -5.18
C PRO A 159 34.08 2.45 -6.43
N ALA A 160 34.29 3.29 -7.44
CA ALA A 160 35.05 2.96 -8.63
C ALA A 160 36.37 2.29 -8.21
N SER A 161 36.41 0.95 -8.26
CA SER A 161 37.60 0.16 -8.02
C SER A 161 38.29 0.02 -9.36
N GLU A 162 39.20 0.97 -9.58
CA GLU A 162 40.54 0.70 -10.09
C GLU A 162 40.61 -0.23 -11.31
N ALA A 163 40.43 0.36 -12.49
CA ALA A 163 40.87 -0.26 -13.73
C ALA A 163 42.36 -0.62 -13.63
N PRO A 164 42.75 -1.87 -13.93
CA PRO A 164 44.16 -2.25 -13.88
C PRO A 164 44.95 -1.50 -14.96
N SER A 165 45.98 -0.82 -14.48
CA SER A 165 47.03 -0.15 -15.23
C SER A 165 47.61 -1.03 -16.33
N THR A 166 47.64 -0.54 -17.57
CA THR A 166 48.65 -0.94 -18.56
C THR A 166 49.53 0.29 -18.86
N PRO A 167 50.87 0.14 -18.88
CA PRO A 167 51.75 1.29 -18.94
C PRO A 167 51.97 1.80 -20.37
N VAL A 168 51.89 3.14 -20.49
CA VAL A 168 52.78 4.06 -21.21
C VAL A 168 53.04 3.81 -22.71
N THR A 169 52.54 4.69 -23.57
CA THR A 169 53.40 5.52 -24.44
C THR A 169 52.65 6.75 -24.97
N ASP A 170 53.03 7.92 -24.47
CA ASP A 170 52.88 9.23 -25.10
C ASP A 170 53.93 9.34 -26.25
N PRO A 171 53.77 10.18 -27.29
CA PRO A 171 53.78 11.63 -27.07
C PRO A 171 52.94 12.53 -28.00
N VAL A 172 52.47 13.63 -27.40
CA VAL A 172 52.56 15.04 -27.88
C VAL A 172 51.86 15.37 -29.21
N THR A 173 50.84 16.25 -29.17
CA THR A 173 50.88 17.61 -29.78
C THR A 173 49.69 18.46 -29.28
N ASP A 174 49.99 19.57 -28.61
CA ASP A 174 49.15 20.77 -28.41
C ASP A 174 49.23 21.66 -29.69
N PRO A 175 48.48 22.79 -29.91
CA PRO A 175 47.59 23.51 -28.97
C PRO A 175 46.32 24.14 -29.61
N VAL A 176 45.63 24.98 -28.82
CA VAL A 176 44.75 26.13 -29.20
C VAL A 176 43.34 25.72 -29.65
N THR A 177 42.23 26.19 -29.06
CA THR A 177 41.77 27.59 -29.03
C THR A 177 40.55 27.70 -28.10
N ASP A 178 40.58 28.63 -27.14
CA ASP A 178 39.38 29.27 -26.58
C ASP A 178 39.08 30.50 -27.47
N PRO A 179 37.81 30.85 -27.75
CA PRO A 179 37.19 31.79 -26.82
C PRO A 179 35.65 31.70 -26.67
N VAL A 180 35.20 32.00 -25.45
CA VAL A 180 34.19 33.04 -25.09
C VAL A 180 32.92 33.13 -25.95
N ASP A 181 31.76 32.81 -25.35
CA ASP A 181 30.55 33.65 -25.46
C ASP A 181 29.56 33.36 -24.32
N GLU A 182 29.44 34.32 -23.40
CA GLU A 182 28.23 34.67 -22.65
C GLU A 182 28.21 36.22 -22.66
N PRO A 183 27.09 36.94 -22.42
CA PRO A 183 25.70 36.53 -22.15
C PRO A 183 24.65 37.36 -22.94
N VAL A 184 23.42 36.85 -23.20
CA VAL A 184 22.25 37.75 -23.35
C VAL A 184 20.93 37.09 -22.92
N THR A 185 20.23 37.85 -22.09
CA THR A 185 18.91 37.67 -21.48
C THR A 185 17.78 37.84 -22.49
N GLU A 186 16.74 36.98 -22.46
CA GLU A 186 15.34 37.39 -22.70
C GLU A 186 14.39 36.51 -21.88
N SER A 187 13.44 37.18 -21.24
CA SER A 187 12.37 36.61 -20.41
C SER A 187 11.21 36.17 -21.29
N VAL A 188 10.64 34.98 -21.07
CA VAL A 188 9.23 34.69 -21.44
C VAL A 188 8.59 33.79 -20.39
N THR A 189 7.45 34.26 -19.90
CA THR A 189 6.43 33.59 -19.08
C THR A 189 5.52 32.79 -20.01
N GLU A 190 5.18 31.53 -19.70
CA GLU A 190 3.89 30.85 -20.03
C GLU A 190 3.99 29.38 -19.57
N LEU A 191 3.22 28.99 -18.55
CA LEU A 191 1.87 28.39 -18.59
C LEU A 191 1.84 26.90 -19.00
N ALA A 192 1.08 26.18 -18.18
CA ALA A 192 0.84 24.74 -18.18
C ALA A 192 0.49 24.14 -19.55
N THR A 193 0.87 22.87 -19.76
CA THR A 193 0.05 21.98 -20.58
C THR A 193 0.07 20.55 -20.03
N GLU A 194 -1.13 20.18 -19.59
CA GLU A 194 -1.65 18.87 -19.22
C GLU A 194 -1.69 17.92 -20.44
N PRO A 195 -1.33 16.63 -20.31
CA PRO A 195 -1.56 15.65 -21.37
C PRO A 195 -3.00 15.12 -21.29
N THR A 196 -3.78 15.45 -22.31
CA THR A 196 -5.18 15.03 -22.53
C THR A 196 -5.28 13.54 -22.88
N PRO A 197 -6.22 12.77 -22.28
CA PRO A 197 -6.61 11.44 -22.78
C PRO A 197 -7.63 11.54 -23.92
N PRO A 198 -7.79 10.48 -24.76
CA PRO A 198 -8.49 10.56 -26.04
C PRO A 198 -10.01 10.69 -25.90
N THR A 199 -10.58 11.46 -26.83
CA THR A 199 -12.00 11.76 -26.99
C THR A 199 -12.81 10.55 -27.48
N PRO A 200 -13.97 10.20 -26.89
CA PRO A 200 -14.94 9.31 -27.52
C PRO A 200 -15.75 10.05 -28.59
N PRO A 201 -16.34 9.35 -29.59
CA PRO A 201 -17.07 10.01 -30.66
C PRO A 201 -18.38 10.62 -30.13
N VAL A 202 -18.57 11.91 -30.43
CA VAL A 202 -19.86 12.60 -30.30
C VAL A 202 -20.83 12.04 -31.33
N THR A 203 -21.85 11.32 -30.87
CA THR A 203 -23.12 11.20 -31.60
C THR A 203 -24.13 12.06 -30.87
N SER A 204 -24.42 13.24 -31.42
CA SER A 204 -25.57 14.03 -31.02
C SER A 204 -26.82 13.35 -31.57
N GLY A 205 -27.72 12.94 -30.69
CA GLY A 205 -28.96 12.27 -31.04
C GLY A 205 -29.92 12.18 -29.85
N ALA A 206 -30.84 13.15 -29.82
CA ALA A 206 -32.15 13.11 -29.17
C ALA A 206 -32.22 13.11 -27.63
N ALA A 207 -32.66 14.26 -27.11
CA ALA A 207 -33.47 14.33 -25.91
C ALA A 207 -34.69 13.41 -26.02
N ALA A 208 -34.83 12.45 -25.10
CA ALA A 208 -36.12 11.86 -24.72
C ALA A 208 -35.96 10.99 -23.46
N GLY A 209 -36.49 11.50 -22.34
CA GLY A 209 -36.98 10.68 -21.24
C GLY A 209 -35.93 9.92 -20.44
N GLY A 210 -35.35 10.59 -19.45
CA GLY A 210 -34.84 9.91 -18.27
C GLY A 210 -35.96 9.05 -17.71
N ARG A 211 -35.89 7.74 -17.95
CA ARG A 211 -36.70 6.77 -17.23
C ARG A 211 -36.20 6.82 -15.80
N HIS A 212 -36.86 7.62 -14.98
CA HIS A 212 -36.82 7.46 -13.54
C HIS A 212 -37.40 6.08 -13.24
N THR A 213 -36.53 5.08 -13.24
CA THR A 213 -36.81 3.81 -12.60
C THR A 213 -37.03 4.13 -11.12
N PRO A 214 -38.16 3.73 -10.51
CA PRO A 214 -38.35 3.94 -9.09
C PRO A 214 -37.17 3.31 -8.32
N PRO A 215 -36.64 3.97 -7.28
CA PRO A 215 -35.50 3.45 -6.54
C PRO A 215 -35.84 2.04 -6.06
N THR A 216 -35.04 1.08 -6.46
CA THR A 216 -35.23 -0.29 -6.00
C THR A 216 -34.87 -0.38 -4.52
N ARG A 217 -35.37 -1.41 -3.85
CA ARG A 217 -35.04 -1.64 -2.43
C ARG A 217 -33.52 -1.82 -2.22
N LEU A 218 -32.83 -2.31 -3.25
CA LEU A 218 -31.37 -2.37 -3.33
C LEU A 218 -30.75 -0.96 -3.33
N ASP A 219 -31.21 -0.07 -4.20
CA ASP A 219 -30.70 1.31 -4.28
C ASP A 219 -30.82 2.03 -2.94
N GLY A 220 -31.96 1.87 -2.25
CA GLY A 220 -32.17 2.47 -0.93
C GLY A 220 -31.20 1.98 0.14
N LEU A 221 -30.80 0.70 0.11
CA LEU A 221 -29.79 0.17 1.05
C LEU A 221 -28.37 0.65 0.69
N LEU A 222 -28.06 0.80 -0.59
CA LEU A 222 -26.75 1.31 -1.03
C LEU A 222 -26.60 2.81 -0.71
N ASP A 223 -27.69 3.59 -0.81
CA ASP A 223 -27.75 4.98 -0.34
C ASP A 223 -27.56 5.07 1.18
N GLU A 224 -28.22 4.18 1.94
CA GLU A 224 -28.07 4.07 3.39
C GLU A 224 -26.62 3.70 3.76
N LEU A 225 -26.00 2.79 3.01
CA LEU A 225 -24.61 2.37 3.18
C LEU A 225 -23.64 3.52 2.94
N ALA A 226 -23.82 4.29 1.86
CA ALA A 226 -22.99 5.44 1.53
C ALA A 226 -23.10 6.55 2.60
N THR A 227 -24.33 6.82 3.06
CA THR A 227 -24.60 7.81 4.10
C THR A 227 -24.01 7.39 5.44
N THR A 228 -24.15 6.11 5.79
CA THR A 228 -23.60 5.54 7.03
C THR A 228 -22.07 5.62 7.03
N LEU A 229 -21.44 5.24 5.91
CA LEU A 229 -20.00 5.32 5.75
C LEU A 229 -19.51 6.77 5.85
N ARG A 230 -20.13 7.71 5.13
CA ARG A 230 -19.76 9.12 5.17
C ARG A 230 -19.79 9.67 6.60
N ARG A 231 -20.90 9.45 7.32
CA ARG A 231 -21.04 9.91 8.71
C ARG A 231 -19.98 9.32 9.63
N GLY A 232 -19.61 8.06 9.43
CA GLY A 232 -18.55 7.43 10.20
C GLY A 232 -17.17 7.99 9.92
N VAL A 233 -16.87 8.31 8.66
CA VAL A 233 -15.63 9.00 8.26
C VAL A 233 -15.60 10.41 8.84
N GLU A 234 -16.72 11.15 8.77
CA GLU A 234 -16.85 12.49 9.37
C GLU A 234 -16.66 12.47 10.89
N ALA A 235 -17.26 11.49 11.58
CA ALA A 235 -17.12 11.33 13.02
C ALA A 235 -15.68 11.00 13.43
N GLN A 236 -14.99 10.13 12.68
CA GLN A 236 -13.59 9.78 12.91
C GLN A 236 -12.65 10.96 12.64
N ARG A 237 -12.93 11.74 11.60
CA ARG A 237 -12.12 12.88 11.17
C ARG A 237 -12.39 14.14 12.00
N GLY A 238 -13.59 14.26 12.59
CA GLY A 238 -14.06 15.49 13.23
C GLY A 238 -14.36 16.63 12.25
N ALA A 239 -14.49 16.34 10.95
CA ALA A 239 -14.73 17.33 9.89
C ALA A 239 -15.68 16.77 8.83
N PRO A 240 -16.52 17.61 8.19
CA PRO A 240 -17.41 17.18 7.12
C PRO A 240 -16.63 16.66 5.92
N VAL A 241 -17.21 15.71 5.19
CA VAL A 241 -16.66 15.17 3.95
C VAL A 241 -17.45 15.76 2.79
N GLN A 242 -16.77 16.41 1.85
CA GLN A 242 -17.41 16.96 0.65
C GLN A 242 -17.43 15.93 -0.48
N ARG A 243 -16.32 15.23 -0.69
CA ARG A 243 -16.17 14.23 -1.73
C ARG A 243 -15.64 12.93 -1.16
N MET A 244 -16.37 11.85 -1.41
CA MET A 244 -15.99 10.50 -1.02
C MET A 244 -16.15 9.56 -2.21
N THR A 245 -15.14 8.76 -2.48
CA THR A 245 -15.27 7.54 -3.28
C THR A 245 -14.82 6.39 -2.40
N ALA A 246 -15.65 5.38 -2.22
CA ALA A 246 -15.36 4.22 -1.41
C ALA A 246 -15.70 2.94 -2.17
N ALA A 247 -14.73 2.07 -2.34
CA ALA A 247 -14.93 0.71 -2.85
C ALA A 247 -15.01 -0.24 -1.66
N LEU A 248 -16.16 -0.91 -1.55
CA LEU A 248 -16.44 -1.91 -0.53
C LEU A 248 -16.42 -3.28 -1.19
N THR A 249 -15.68 -4.22 -0.61
CA THR A 249 -15.70 -5.62 -1.00
C THR A 249 -16.31 -6.46 0.10
N MET A 250 -17.07 -7.46 -0.31
CA MET A 250 -17.88 -8.29 0.58
C MET A 250 -17.64 -9.76 0.25
N ASP A 251 -17.73 -10.63 1.25
CA ASP A 251 -17.74 -12.09 1.02
C ASP A 251 -19.14 -12.60 0.70
N ALA A 252 -19.26 -13.92 0.51
CA ALA A 252 -20.52 -14.59 0.18
C ALA A 252 -21.58 -14.51 1.29
N ASP A 253 -21.17 -14.17 2.52
CA ASP A 253 -22.07 -13.93 3.65
C ASP A 253 -22.35 -12.41 3.84
N HIS A 254 -22.03 -11.60 2.82
CA HIS A 254 -22.13 -10.14 2.78
C HIS A 254 -21.37 -9.44 3.92
N ARG A 255 -20.31 -10.06 4.45
CA ARG A 255 -19.45 -9.41 5.45
C ARG A 255 -18.44 -8.53 4.73
N LEU A 256 -18.21 -7.33 5.26
CA LEU A 256 -17.23 -6.40 4.72
C LEU A 256 -15.81 -6.99 4.86
N THR A 257 -15.17 -7.28 3.74
CA THR A 257 -13.79 -7.82 3.69
C THR A 257 -12.77 -6.75 3.32
N GLY A 258 -13.23 -5.63 2.74
CA GLY A 258 -12.38 -4.55 2.31
C GLY A 258 -13.13 -3.24 2.17
N LEU A 259 -12.46 -2.16 2.54
CA LEU A 259 -12.89 -0.79 2.34
C LEU A 259 -11.69 0.01 1.89
N SER A 260 -11.79 0.63 0.73
CA SER A 260 -10.73 1.47 0.17
C SER A 260 -11.33 2.68 -0.53
N GLY A 261 -10.51 3.69 -0.81
CA GLY A 261 -10.93 4.84 -1.59
C GLY A 261 -10.36 6.15 -1.06
N ASN A 262 -11.08 7.23 -1.28
CA ASN A 262 -10.66 8.59 -0.98
C ASN A 262 -11.83 9.42 -0.43
N ALA A 263 -11.64 10.04 0.72
CA ALA A 263 -12.47 11.09 1.29
C ALA A 263 -11.65 12.38 1.39
N ASP A 264 -11.92 13.36 0.53
CA ASP A 264 -11.22 14.65 0.46
C ASP A 264 -9.68 14.57 0.50
N GLY A 265 -9.08 13.60 -0.19
CA GLY A 265 -7.62 13.44 -0.26
C GLY A 265 -7.02 12.57 0.85
N GLN A 266 -7.85 11.89 1.65
CA GLN A 266 -7.44 10.96 2.70
C GLN A 266 -8.20 9.63 2.59
N ALA A 267 -7.71 8.57 3.24
CA ALA A 267 -8.42 7.30 3.25
C ALA A 267 -9.78 7.43 3.99
N PRO A 268 -10.88 6.84 3.45
CA PRO A 268 -12.20 6.89 4.05
C PRO A 268 -12.28 5.88 5.20
N VAL A 269 -11.57 6.15 6.30
CA VAL A 269 -11.56 5.28 7.50
C VAL A 269 -12.70 5.69 8.43
N PRO A 270 -13.72 4.84 8.62
CA PRO A 270 -14.82 5.14 9.53
C PRO A 270 -14.48 4.76 10.98
N SER A 271 -15.27 5.25 11.93
CA SER A 271 -15.12 4.89 13.34
C SER A 271 -15.48 3.41 13.63
N PRO A 272 -14.99 2.80 14.73
CA PRO A 272 -15.34 1.43 15.13
C PRO A 272 -16.84 1.16 15.24
N GLU A 273 -17.61 2.10 15.80
CA GLU A 273 -19.07 1.99 15.88
C GLU A 273 -19.75 1.97 14.52
N THR A 274 -19.16 2.65 13.53
CA THR A 274 -19.70 2.69 12.17
C THR A 274 -19.55 1.34 11.48
N PHE A 275 -18.49 0.58 11.75
CA PHE A 275 -18.36 -0.78 11.20
C PHE A 275 -19.51 -1.69 11.62
N GLY A 276 -19.99 -1.58 12.86
CA GLY A 276 -21.19 -2.30 13.32
C GLY A 276 -22.44 -1.90 12.52
N ARG A 277 -22.66 -0.60 12.33
CA ARG A 277 -23.80 -0.11 11.54
C ARG A 277 -23.72 -0.50 10.06
N ILE A 278 -22.52 -0.50 9.49
CA ILE A 278 -22.27 -1.00 8.13
C ILE A 278 -22.65 -2.48 8.06
N ALA A 279 -22.20 -3.30 9.02
CA ALA A 279 -22.56 -4.72 9.07
C ALA A 279 -24.08 -4.94 9.13
N ASP A 280 -24.83 -4.13 9.89
CA ASP A 280 -26.29 -4.21 9.93
C ASP A 280 -26.97 -3.84 8.59
N VAL A 281 -26.40 -2.90 7.85
CA VAL A 281 -26.88 -2.55 6.49
C VAL A 281 -26.57 -3.68 5.52
N LEU A 282 -25.38 -4.28 5.60
CA LEU A 282 -24.98 -5.38 4.72
C LEU A 282 -25.74 -6.68 5.02
N ALA A 283 -26.09 -6.96 6.28
CA ALA A 283 -26.95 -8.08 6.63
C ALA A 283 -28.36 -7.92 6.02
N ARG A 284 -28.93 -6.71 6.06
CA ARG A 284 -30.19 -6.42 5.38
C ARG A 284 -30.09 -6.49 3.85
N LEU A 285 -28.90 -6.25 3.30
CA LEU A 285 -28.61 -6.42 1.89
C LEU A 285 -28.59 -7.91 1.52
N ALA A 286 -28.03 -8.78 2.36
CA ALA A 286 -28.04 -10.23 2.19
C ALA A 286 -29.46 -10.83 2.17
N ASP A 287 -30.38 -10.25 2.95
CA ASP A 287 -31.78 -10.69 3.01
C ASP A 287 -32.63 -10.28 1.78
N LEU A 288 -32.07 -9.51 0.83
CA LEU A 288 -32.77 -9.12 -0.39
C LEU A 288 -32.61 -10.14 -1.51
N GLU A 289 -33.73 -10.68 -2.01
CA GLU A 289 -33.75 -11.53 -3.21
C GLU A 289 -33.05 -10.83 -4.40
N GLY A 290 -31.99 -11.45 -4.92
CA GLY A 290 -31.20 -10.93 -6.04
C GLY A 290 -29.97 -10.08 -5.64
N ALA A 291 -29.80 -9.77 -4.35
CA ALA A 291 -28.60 -9.13 -3.82
C ALA A 291 -27.53 -10.15 -3.37
N ASP A 292 -27.86 -11.45 -3.35
CA ASP A 292 -26.96 -12.58 -3.03
C ASP A 292 -25.66 -12.59 -3.84
N ARG A 293 -25.71 -11.92 -4.99
CA ARG A 293 -24.60 -11.83 -5.90
C ARG A 293 -23.72 -10.62 -5.64
N VAL A 294 -24.03 -9.63 -4.80
CA VAL A 294 -23.18 -8.43 -4.71
C VAL A 294 -21.86 -8.75 -3.99
N ALA A 295 -20.74 -8.66 -4.72
CA ALA A 295 -19.39 -8.92 -4.19
C ALA A 295 -18.57 -7.64 -3.99
N ALA A 296 -18.85 -6.61 -4.79
CA ALA A 296 -18.24 -5.31 -4.61
C ALA A 296 -19.20 -4.19 -4.99
N VAL A 297 -19.13 -3.10 -4.25
CA VAL A 297 -19.88 -1.86 -4.52
C VAL A 297 -18.93 -0.69 -4.45
N THR A 298 -19.01 0.19 -5.45
CA THR A 298 -18.39 1.51 -5.41
C THR A 298 -19.44 2.54 -5.05
N LEU A 299 -19.18 3.27 -3.96
CA LEU A 299 -20.00 4.37 -3.47
C LEU A 299 -19.28 5.68 -3.79
N ARG A 300 -20.02 6.65 -4.33
CA ARG A 300 -19.55 8.01 -4.62
C ARG A 300 -20.49 8.99 -3.93
N VAL A 301 -19.91 9.93 -3.21
CA VAL A 301 -20.62 11.02 -2.55
C VAL A 301 -19.97 12.32 -3.01
N ASP A 302 -20.77 13.25 -3.55
CA ASP A 302 -20.36 14.62 -3.87
C ASP A 302 -21.40 15.59 -3.28
N GLY A 303 -21.06 16.23 -2.17
CA GLY A 303 -22.02 17.00 -1.38
C GLY A 303 -23.16 16.12 -0.89
N ASP A 304 -24.40 16.43 -1.24
CA ASP A 304 -25.60 15.64 -0.87
C ASP A 304 -25.97 14.58 -1.92
N LEU A 305 -25.24 14.52 -3.04
CA LEU A 305 -25.48 13.55 -4.09
C LEU A 305 -24.76 12.24 -3.74
N VAL A 306 -25.53 11.15 -3.74
CA VAL A 306 -25.03 9.79 -3.60
C VAL A 306 -25.20 9.08 -4.94
N ALA A 307 -24.17 8.37 -5.35
CA ALA A 307 -24.19 7.46 -6.48
C ALA A 307 -23.52 6.15 -6.10
N HIS A 308 -24.09 5.04 -6.53
CA HIS A 308 -23.54 3.71 -6.27
C HIS A 308 -23.51 2.87 -7.54
N GLU A 309 -22.52 2.00 -7.61
CA GLU A 309 -22.32 1.07 -8.71
C GLU A 309 -21.94 -0.29 -8.12
N VAL A 310 -22.69 -1.34 -8.46
CA VAL A 310 -22.29 -2.72 -8.15
C VAL A 310 -21.20 -3.11 -9.13
N THR A 311 -19.98 -3.27 -8.64
CA THR A 311 -18.79 -3.44 -9.49
C THR A 311 -18.33 -4.90 -9.62
N ALA A 312 -18.81 -5.78 -8.75
CA ALA A 312 -18.58 -7.21 -8.89
C ALA A 312 -19.74 -8.01 -8.32
N THR A 313 -19.93 -9.20 -8.89
CA THR A 313 -20.88 -10.17 -8.37
C THR A 313 -20.27 -11.54 -8.09
N HIS A 314 -20.67 -12.19 -6.98
CA HIS A 314 -20.44 -13.60 -6.67
C HIS A 314 -21.18 -14.43 -7.73
N ASP A 315 -20.50 -14.74 -8.83
CA ASP A 315 -21.14 -15.44 -9.94
C ASP A 315 -21.21 -16.95 -9.66
N GLY A 316 -22.43 -17.49 -9.63
CA GLY A 316 -22.66 -18.92 -9.73
C GLY A 316 -22.47 -19.37 -11.17
N GLY A 317 -21.27 -19.87 -11.49
CA GLY A 317 -20.90 -20.70 -12.63
C GLY A 317 -21.64 -20.52 -13.98
N GLN A 318 -20.98 -19.87 -14.94
CA GLN A 318 -20.92 -20.38 -16.31
C GLN A 318 -19.72 -19.80 -17.07
N SER A 319 -18.84 -20.70 -17.55
CA SER A 319 -17.80 -20.35 -18.53
C SER A 319 -18.44 -19.70 -19.76
N PRO A 320 -17.86 -18.61 -20.30
CA PRO A 320 -18.24 -18.19 -21.64
C PRO A 320 -17.72 -19.24 -22.63
N ALA A 321 -18.65 -19.98 -23.23
CA ALA A 321 -18.39 -20.78 -24.41
C ALA A 321 -17.86 -19.84 -25.50
N THR A 322 -16.58 -19.99 -25.85
CA THR A 322 -16.02 -19.48 -27.09
C THR A 322 -16.74 -20.16 -28.25
N SER A 323 -17.71 -19.45 -28.84
CA SER A 323 -18.18 -19.71 -30.20
C SER A 323 -17.21 -19.04 -31.17
N ARG A 324 -16.46 -19.85 -31.91
CA ARG A 324 -16.08 -19.61 -33.30
C ARG A 324 -15.84 -20.95 -33.99
#